data_AF-A0A2L1IQK3-F1
#
_entry.id   AF-A0A2L1IQK3-F1
#
_cell.length_a   1.000
_cell.length_b   1.000
_cell.length_c   1.000
_cell.angle_alpha   90.00
_cell.angle_beta   90.00
_cell.angle_gamma   90.00
#
_symmetry.space_group_name_H-M   'P 1'
#
loop_
_entity.id
_entity.type
_entity.pdbx_description
1 polymer ?
#
loop_
_entity_poly.entity_id
_entity_poly.type
_entity_poly.pdbx_seq_one_letter_code
_entity_poly.pdbx_strand_id
1 'polypeptide(L)'
;GDNCGVSINWHIATDYRGGWTARITIFNWGEIDFPDWFLAVQMKKPAIRGFEKAYSFNASLLSIEGGVNNTIFMEGLPGLEYLVAERDELDPKKNLRVPGKQQSVIQFSKKLTPGINVPERDGFPAKVIFNGEECLLPDVLPLPSGGRRNGFDTMVLLCMVIFVVALVI
;
A
#
# COMPACT_ATOMS: atom_id res chain seq x y z
N GLY A 1 -16.91 -1.51 10.73
CA GLY A 1 -15.79 -1.17 11.63
C GLY A 1 -14.72 -2.18 11.39
N ASP A 2 -13.47 -1.73 11.24
CA ASP A 2 -12.39 -2.53 10.65
C ASP A 2 -11.63 -3.40 11.69
N ASN A 3 -12.19 -3.47 12.91
CA ASN A 3 -11.83 -4.32 14.05
C ASN A 3 -10.41 -4.21 14.65
N CYS A 4 -9.55 -3.27 14.22
CA CYS A 4 -8.20 -3.16 14.79
C CYS A 4 -7.78 -1.76 15.27
N GLY A 5 -8.75 -0.88 15.56
CA GLY A 5 -8.51 0.45 16.15
C GLY A 5 -7.79 1.47 15.24
N VAL A 6 -7.30 1.05 14.08
CA VAL A 6 -6.62 1.87 13.06
C VAL A 6 -7.20 1.62 11.67
N SER A 7 -6.98 2.56 10.76
CA SER A 7 -7.23 2.35 9.33
C SER A 7 -5.90 2.10 8.61
N ILE A 8 -5.82 1.06 7.79
CA ILE A 8 -4.59 0.67 7.09
C ILE A 8 -4.83 0.71 5.59
N ASN A 9 -4.03 1.51 4.88
CA ASN A 9 -4.02 1.55 3.43
C ASN A 9 -2.84 0.76 2.90
N TRP A 10 -3.12 -0.19 2.01
CA TRP A 10 -2.11 -0.95 1.27
C TRP A 10 -2.24 -0.66 -0.22
N HIS A 11 -1.16 -0.19 -0.85
CA HIS A 11 -1.16 0.22 -2.24
C HIS A 11 0.06 -0.34 -2.98
N ILE A 12 -0.15 -1.01 -4.12
CA ILE A 12 0.96 -1.39 -5.00
C ILE A 12 1.51 -0.13 -5.67
N ALA A 13 2.69 0.30 -5.26
CA ALA A 13 3.27 1.57 -5.69
C ALA A 13 4.04 1.43 -7.01
N THR A 14 4.79 0.36 -7.20
CA THR A 14 5.48 0.05 -8.46
C THR A 14 5.50 -1.44 -8.72
N ASP A 15 5.46 -1.83 -9.99
CA ASP A 15 5.67 -3.21 -10.43
C ASP A 15 6.57 -3.23 -11.67
N TYR A 16 7.75 -3.84 -11.57
CA TYR A 16 8.75 -3.89 -12.65
C TYR A 16 9.35 -5.29 -12.80
N ARG A 17 10.26 -5.46 -13.77
CA ARG A 17 10.81 -6.78 -14.12
C ARG A 17 11.53 -7.47 -12.95
N GLY A 18 12.29 -6.72 -12.17
CA GLY A 18 13.14 -7.25 -11.09
C GLY A 18 12.48 -7.32 -9.72
N GLY A 19 11.34 -6.65 -9.53
CA GLY A 19 10.75 -6.45 -8.21
C GLY A 19 9.49 -5.59 -8.27
N TRP A 20 8.94 -5.32 -7.11
CA TRP A 20 7.77 -4.48 -6.92
C TRP A 20 7.81 -3.85 -5.53
N THR A 21 7.02 -2.80 -5.34
CA THR A 21 6.91 -2.11 -4.05
C THR A 21 5.47 -1.93 -3.63
N ALA A 22 5.21 -2.06 -2.33
CA ALA A 22 3.94 -1.72 -1.72
C ALA A 22 4.13 -0.52 -0.79
N ARG A 23 3.25 0.46 -0.85
CA ARG A 23 3.15 1.52 0.14
C ARG A 23 2.11 1.12 1.17
N ILE A 24 2.50 1.16 2.43
CA ILE A 24 1.61 0.97 3.57
C ILE A 24 1.49 2.27 4.34
N THR A 25 0.26 2.65 4.69
CA THR A 25 -0.03 3.81 5.55
C THR A 25 -0.97 3.38 6.66
N ILE A 26 -0.60 3.67 7.90
CA ILE A 26 -1.38 3.38 9.10
C ILE A 26 -1.92 4.71 9.62
N PHE A 27 -3.23 4.77 9.87
CA PHE A 27 -3.93 5.94 10.39
C PHE A 27 -4.55 5.63 11.74
N ASN A 28 -4.29 6.48 12.72
CA ASN A 28 -4.97 6.45 14.01
C ASN A 28 -5.98 7.59 14.07
N TRP A 29 -7.25 7.22 13.93
CA TRP A 29 -8.42 8.08 14.12
C TRP A 29 -8.95 8.02 15.56
N GLY A 30 -8.27 7.30 16.45
CA GLY A 30 -8.61 7.25 17.86
C GLY A 30 -8.06 8.47 18.61
N GLU A 31 -8.54 8.63 19.83
CA GLU A 31 -8.19 9.76 20.72
C GLU A 31 -6.97 9.47 21.61
N ILE A 32 -6.37 8.28 21.45
CA ILE A 32 -5.26 7.79 22.27
C ILE A 32 -4.08 7.43 21.36
N ASP A 33 -2.88 7.81 21.78
CA ASP A 33 -1.64 7.43 21.12
C ASP A 33 -1.37 5.92 21.27
N PHE A 34 -0.83 5.28 20.24
CA PHE A 34 -0.28 3.92 20.35
C PHE A 34 1.25 3.99 20.51
N PRO A 35 1.80 3.85 21.73
CA PRO A 35 3.24 3.69 21.94
C PRO A 35 3.69 2.30 21.49
N ASP A 36 4.94 2.21 21.02
CA ASP A 36 5.61 0.97 20.63
C ASP A 36 4.72 0.07 19.76
N TRP A 37 3.99 0.69 18.82
CA TRP A 37 3.05 -0.02 17.98
C TRP A 37 3.77 -1.04 17.11
N PHE A 38 3.11 -2.17 16.89
CA PHE A 38 3.58 -3.17 15.95
C PHE A 38 2.49 -3.60 14.98
N LEU A 39 2.94 -4.04 13.81
CA LEU A 39 2.11 -4.51 12.73
C LEU A 39 2.68 -5.81 12.18
N ALA A 40 1.86 -6.87 12.19
CA ALA A 40 2.20 -8.13 11.57
C ALA A 40 1.37 -8.32 10.29
N VAL A 41 2.03 -8.37 9.14
CA VAL A 41 1.41 -8.52 7.83
C VAL A 41 1.74 -9.89 7.27
N GLN A 42 0.73 -10.74 7.17
CA GLN A 42 0.86 -12.05 6.55
C GLN A 42 0.66 -11.93 5.04
N MET A 43 1.69 -12.25 4.28
CA MET A 43 1.64 -12.30 2.82
C MET A 43 1.38 -13.73 2.34
N LYS A 44 0.88 -13.86 1.10
CA LYS A 44 0.74 -15.16 0.45
C LYS A 44 2.12 -15.78 0.18
N LYS A 45 2.19 -17.12 0.21
CA LYS A 45 3.45 -17.88 0.12
C LYS A 45 4.37 -17.54 -1.05
N PRO A 46 3.90 -17.25 -2.29
CA PRO A 46 4.86 -16.89 -3.31
C PRO A 46 5.39 -15.47 -3.08
N ALA A 47 4.58 -14.51 -2.64
CA ALA A 47 4.98 -13.11 -2.47
C ALA A 47 5.99 -12.88 -1.33
N ILE A 48 5.81 -13.55 -0.18
CA ILE A 48 6.66 -13.31 1.01
C ILE A 48 8.15 -13.58 0.75
N ARG A 49 8.47 -14.57 -0.11
CA ARG A 49 9.86 -14.92 -0.46
C ARG A 49 10.59 -13.78 -1.18
N GLY A 50 9.84 -12.83 -1.71
CA GLY A 50 10.39 -11.63 -2.32
C GLY A 50 10.74 -10.54 -1.31
N PHE A 51 10.28 -10.59 -0.06
CA PHE A 51 10.50 -9.49 0.88
C PHE A 51 11.99 -9.16 1.04
N GLU A 52 12.33 -7.88 0.83
CA GLU A 52 13.70 -7.38 0.99
C GLU A 52 13.82 -6.47 2.22
N LYS A 53 12.97 -5.44 2.32
CA LYS A 53 12.96 -4.50 3.47
C LYS A 53 11.75 -3.57 3.46
N ALA A 54 11.51 -2.91 4.59
CA ALA A 54 10.72 -1.68 4.67
C ALA A 54 11.65 -0.47 4.90
N TYR A 55 11.30 0.70 4.39
CA TYR A 55 12.19 1.87 4.42
C TYR A 55 12.02 2.77 5.65
N SER A 56 10.78 3.01 6.07
CA SER A 56 10.48 3.93 7.18
C SER A 56 10.04 3.22 8.46
N PHE A 57 10.02 1.87 8.44
CA PHE A 57 9.69 1.01 9.57
C PHE A 57 10.85 0.03 9.78
N ASN A 58 11.07 -0.38 11.03
CA ASN A 58 11.89 -1.55 11.30
C ASN A 58 11.09 -2.79 10.91
N ALA A 59 11.63 -3.66 10.05
CA ALA A 59 10.88 -4.79 9.50
C ALA A 59 11.71 -6.06 9.43
N SER A 60 11.13 -7.18 9.88
CA SER A 60 11.75 -8.50 9.85
C SER A 60 10.75 -9.58 9.46
N LEU A 61 11.23 -10.72 8.99
CA LEU A 61 10.38 -11.90 8.80
C LEU A 61 10.26 -12.64 10.12
N LEU A 62 9.03 -12.87 10.59
CA LEU A 62 8.81 -13.73 11.75
C LEU A 62 9.04 -15.18 11.36
N SER A 63 10.01 -15.80 12.04
CA SER A 63 10.18 -17.24 12.09
C SER A 63 9.37 -17.79 13.26
N ILE A 64 8.34 -18.58 12.99
CA ILE A 64 7.61 -19.31 14.04
C ILE A 64 8.18 -20.73 14.07
N GLU A 65 8.67 -21.19 15.22
CA GLU A 65 9.08 -22.59 15.39
C GLU A 65 7.90 -23.52 15.08
N GLY A 66 8.07 -24.39 14.07
CA GLY A 66 7.02 -25.30 13.59
C GLY A 66 5.93 -24.68 12.71
N GLY A 67 6.02 -23.38 12.38
CA GLY A 67 5.02 -22.63 11.60
C GLY A 67 5.48 -22.21 10.20
N VAL A 68 4.60 -21.51 9.47
CA VAL A 68 4.89 -21.00 8.12
C VAL A 68 5.41 -19.56 8.20
N ASN A 69 6.63 -19.32 7.68
CA ASN A 69 7.33 -18.02 7.58
C ASN A 69 6.68 -17.03 6.60
N ASN A 70 5.43 -16.67 6.82
CA ASN A 70 4.66 -15.83 5.89
C ASN A 70 4.43 -14.40 6.38
N THR A 71 4.97 -14.03 7.52
CA THR A 71 4.61 -12.78 8.21
C THR A 71 5.78 -11.82 8.26
N ILE A 72 5.55 -10.61 7.76
CA ILE A 72 6.43 -9.46 7.94
C ILE A 72 5.99 -8.78 9.23
N PHE A 73 6.88 -8.67 10.19
CA PHE A 73 6.65 -7.93 11.42
C PHE A 73 7.31 -6.56 11.30
N MET A 74 6.58 -5.52 11.64
CA MET A 74 6.97 -4.13 11.45
C MET A 74 6.70 -3.32 12.71
N GLU A 75 7.64 -2.44 13.03
CA GLU A 75 7.58 -1.52 14.17
C GLU A 75 8.09 -0.14 13.74
N GLY A 76 7.84 0.87 14.58
CA GLY A 76 8.44 2.20 14.44
C GLY A 76 9.97 2.15 14.45
N LEU A 77 10.61 3.06 13.70
CA LEU A 77 12.03 3.35 13.89
C LEU A 77 12.23 4.16 15.18
N PRO A 78 13.47 4.24 15.70
CA PRO A 78 13.77 5.14 16.81
C PRO A 78 13.33 6.58 16.52
N GLY A 79 12.53 7.17 17.41
CA GLY A 79 11.88 8.48 17.25
C GLY A 79 10.52 8.47 16.52
N LEU A 80 10.05 7.30 16.05
CA LEU A 80 8.75 7.08 15.40
C LEU A 80 7.96 5.94 16.07
N GLU A 81 8.25 5.65 17.34
CA GLU A 81 7.64 4.58 18.13
C GLU A 81 6.16 4.85 18.43
N TYR A 82 5.72 6.10 18.29
CA TYR A 82 4.34 6.50 18.53
C TYR A 82 3.55 6.63 17.23
N LEU A 83 2.38 6.00 17.20
CA LEU A 83 1.31 6.34 16.26
C LEU A 83 0.31 7.23 17.00
N VAL A 84 0.51 8.53 16.85
CA VAL A 84 -0.24 9.56 17.60
C VAL A 84 -1.75 9.53 17.31
N ALA A 85 -2.55 10.00 18.25
CA ALA A 85 -3.98 10.17 18.14
C ALA A 85 -4.36 11.19 17.07
N GLU A 86 -5.64 11.19 16.69
CA GLU A 86 -6.19 12.28 15.91
C GLU A 86 -6.18 13.60 16.68
N ARG A 87 -6.01 14.70 15.95
CA ARG A 87 -5.99 16.06 16.51
C ARG A 87 -6.71 17.01 15.59
N ASP A 88 -7.09 18.16 16.11
CA ASP A 88 -7.65 19.23 15.30
C ASP A 88 -6.60 19.75 14.30
N GLU A 89 -7.06 20.06 13.09
CA GLU A 89 -6.23 20.71 12.09
C GLU A 89 -5.77 22.09 12.58
N LEU A 90 -4.59 22.53 12.14
CA LEU A 90 -4.01 23.81 12.54
C LEU A 90 -4.86 25.04 12.16
N ASP A 91 -5.79 24.89 11.21
CA ASP A 91 -6.74 25.93 10.83
C ASP A 91 -8.09 25.72 11.55
N PRO A 92 -8.38 26.50 12.60
CA PRO A 92 -9.59 26.33 13.40
C PRO A 92 -10.87 26.64 12.61
N LYS A 93 -10.77 27.31 11.45
CA LYS A 93 -11.95 27.62 10.61
C LYS A 93 -12.45 26.41 9.84
N LYS A 94 -11.62 25.38 9.68
CA LYS A 94 -11.99 24.18 8.92
C LYS A 94 -12.72 23.14 9.76
N ASN A 95 -12.54 23.14 11.09
CA ASN A 95 -13.13 22.14 12.01
C ASN A 95 -12.93 20.70 11.51
N LEU A 96 -11.73 20.37 11.02
CA LEU A 96 -11.38 19.04 10.53
C LEU A 96 -10.45 18.35 11.53
N ARG A 97 -10.75 17.10 11.87
CA ARG A 97 -9.84 16.22 12.61
C ARG A 97 -8.89 15.55 11.62
N VAL A 98 -7.63 15.46 12.00
CA VAL A 98 -6.55 14.86 11.20
C VAL A 98 -5.98 13.68 11.99
N PRO A 99 -5.91 12.47 11.41
CA PRO A 99 -5.42 11.30 12.12
C PRO A 99 -3.90 11.38 12.27
N GLY A 100 -3.38 10.72 13.31
CA GLY A 100 -1.96 10.36 13.30
C GLY A 100 -1.67 9.40 12.15
N LYS A 101 -0.48 9.53 11.57
CA LYS A 101 -0.12 8.81 10.35
C LYS A 101 1.32 8.34 10.38
N GLN A 102 1.50 7.05 10.13
CA GLN A 102 2.80 6.44 9.85
C GLN A 102 2.76 5.79 8.47
N GLN A 103 3.85 5.91 7.69
CA GLN A 103 3.89 5.37 6.33
C GLN A 103 5.27 4.80 6.01
N SER A 104 5.27 3.67 5.31
CA SER A 104 6.49 3.07 4.77
C SER A 104 6.27 2.54 3.36
N VAL A 105 7.39 2.33 2.65
CA VAL A 105 7.42 1.57 1.41
C VAL A 105 8.11 0.26 1.71
N ILE A 106 7.52 -0.83 1.23
CA ILE A 106 8.01 -2.20 1.37
C ILE A 106 8.48 -2.66 0.00
N GLN A 107 9.69 -3.21 -0.06
CA GLN A 107 10.33 -3.67 -1.28
C GLN A 107 10.31 -5.19 -1.37
N PHE A 108 9.99 -5.68 -2.56
CA PHE A 108 9.95 -7.10 -2.88
C PHE A 108 10.71 -7.42 -4.17
N SER A 109 11.55 -8.45 -4.12
CA SER A 109 12.24 -9.09 -5.24
C SER A 109 11.33 -10.04 -6.00
N LYS A 110 11.46 -10.08 -7.34
CA LYS A 110 10.85 -11.13 -8.17
C LYS A 110 11.71 -12.37 -8.38
N LYS A 111 12.97 -12.35 -7.90
CA LYS A 111 13.96 -13.42 -8.18
C LYS A 111 13.53 -14.80 -7.69
N LEU A 112 12.90 -14.88 -6.52
CA LEU A 112 12.48 -16.14 -5.88
C LEU A 112 10.97 -16.39 -5.98
N THR A 113 10.29 -15.60 -6.81
CA THR A 113 8.82 -15.56 -6.87
C THR A 113 8.34 -15.62 -8.34
N PRO A 114 8.78 -16.63 -9.12
CA PRO A 114 8.37 -16.74 -10.52
C PRO A 114 6.84 -16.92 -10.62
N GLY A 115 6.24 -16.21 -11.57
CA GLY A 115 4.81 -16.33 -11.87
C GLY A 115 3.87 -15.58 -10.92
N ILE A 116 4.38 -14.74 -9.99
CA ILE A 116 3.49 -13.92 -9.17
C ILE A 116 2.73 -12.90 -10.00
N ASN A 117 1.45 -12.72 -9.68
CA ASN A 117 0.61 -11.67 -10.25
C ASN A 117 0.39 -10.58 -9.19
N VAL A 118 1.35 -9.63 -9.16
CA VAL A 118 1.35 -8.53 -8.18
C VAL A 118 0.10 -7.65 -8.30
N PRO A 119 -0.30 -7.16 -9.49
CA PRO A 119 -1.41 -6.23 -9.61
C PRO A 119 -2.78 -6.81 -9.24
N GLU A 120 -2.95 -8.13 -9.33
CA GLU A 120 -4.25 -8.76 -9.05
C GLU A 120 -4.42 -9.15 -7.58
N ARG A 121 -3.64 -10.13 -7.10
CA ARG A 121 -3.91 -10.78 -5.80
C ARG A 121 -2.68 -11.08 -4.98
N ASP A 122 -1.51 -11.25 -5.59
CA ASP A 122 -0.32 -11.69 -4.86
C ASP A 122 0.40 -10.53 -4.17
N GLY A 123 0.20 -9.30 -4.65
CA GLY A 123 0.76 -8.10 -4.04
C GLY A 123 0.06 -7.67 -2.74
N PHE A 124 -1.11 -8.25 -2.42
CA PHE A 124 -1.93 -7.87 -1.29
C PHE A 124 -1.78 -8.84 -0.10
N PRO A 125 -1.88 -8.34 1.14
CA PRO A 125 -1.80 -9.18 2.33
C PRO A 125 -2.98 -10.15 2.40
N ALA A 126 -2.73 -11.31 3.00
CA ALA A 126 -3.77 -12.29 3.33
C ALA A 126 -4.37 -12.05 4.71
N LYS A 127 -3.59 -11.45 5.62
CA LYS A 127 -4.00 -11.07 6.97
C LYS A 127 -3.15 -9.91 7.46
N VAL A 128 -3.75 -9.03 8.26
CA VAL A 128 -3.06 -7.92 8.92
C VAL A 128 -3.45 -7.94 10.40
N ILE A 129 -2.47 -7.84 11.28
CA ILE A 129 -2.65 -7.78 12.74
C ILE A 129 -1.98 -6.51 13.23
N PHE A 130 -2.73 -5.65 13.91
CA PHE A 130 -2.21 -4.44 14.55
C PHE A 130 -2.32 -4.61 16.06
N ASN A 131 -1.21 -4.48 16.79
CA ASN A 131 -1.16 -4.63 18.25
C ASN A 131 -1.86 -5.88 18.82
N GLY A 132 -1.85 -6.98 18.05
CA GLY A 132 -2.47 -8.26 18.44
C GLY A 132 -3.92 -8.46 17.98
N GLU A 133 -4.57 -7.43 17.44
CA GLU A 133 -5.92 -7.51 16.88
C GLU A 133 -5.90 -7.69 15.36
N GLU A 134 -6.71 -8.61 14.83
CA GLU A 134 -6.81 -8.88 13.40
C GLU A 134 -7.68 -7.84 12.70
N CYS A 135 -7.10 -7.09 11.75
CA CYS A 135 -7.82 -6.12 10.93
C CYS A 135 -8.65 -6.83 9.85
N LEU A 136 -9.83 -6.30 9.57
CA LEU A 136 -10.63 -6.76 8.42
C LEU A 136 -9.97 -6.32 7.11
N LEU A 137 -9.86 -7.26 6.17
CA LEU A 137 -9.44 -6.99 4.80
C LEU A 137 -10.67 -6.95 3.88
N PRO A 138 -10.70 -6.05 2.88
CA PRO A 138 -11.81 -5.99 1.94
C PRO A 138 -11.85 -7.27 1.08
N ASP A 139 -13.05 -7.81 0.89
CA ASP A 139 -13.28 -9.00 0.04
C ASP A 139 -12.95 -8.73 -1.44
N VAL A 140 -13.13 -7.47 -1.87
CA VAL A 140 -12.86 -7.01 -3.23
C VAL A 140 -11.58 -6.18 -3.22
N LEU A 141 -10.54 -6.71 -3.86
CA LEU A 141 -9.29 -5.99 -4.06
C LEU A 141 -9.46 -4.97 -5.19
N PRO A 142 -8.88 -3.76 -5.07
CA PRO A 142 -8.93 -2.77 -6.13
C PRO A 142 -8.21 -3.33 -7.37
N LEU A 143 -8.94 -3.38 -8.48
CA LEU A 143 -8.34 -3.73 -9.77
C LEU A 143 -7.31 -2.67 -10.16
N PRO A 144 -6.20 -3.05 -10.83
CA PRO A 144 -5.29 -2.07 -11.38
C PRO A 144 -6.09 -1.12 -12.25
N SER A 145 -6.09 0.17 -11.90
CA SER A 145 -6.73 1.19 -12.71
C SER A 145 -5.99 1.23 -14.03
N GLY A 146 -6.49 0.49 -15.01
CA GLY A 146 -6.11 0.62 -16.40
C GLY A 146 -6.54 2.00 -16.83
N GLY A 147 -5.69 2.99 -16.56
CA GLY A 147 -5.75 4.28 -17.22
C GLY A 147 -5.46 4.06 -18.69
N ARG A 148 -6.40 3.44 -19.42
CA ARG A 148 -6.59 3.71 -20.83
C ARG A 148 -6.97 5.18 -20.86
N ARG A 149 -5.94 6.04 -20.86
CA ARG A 149 -6.08 7.32 -21.54
C ARG A 149 -6.57 6.91 -22.91
N ASN A 150 -7.86 7.12 -23.15
CA ASN A 150 -8.40 7.14 -24.49
C ASN A 150 -7.67 8.31 -25.15
N GLY A 151 -6.47 8.03 -25.65
CA GLY A 151 -5.81 8.88 -26.61
C GLY A 151 -6.73 8.85 -27.80
N PHE A 152 -7.72 9.75 -27.81
CA PHE A 152 -8.19 10.29 -29.06
C PHE A 152 -6.93 10.76 -29.75
N ASP A 153 -6.51 9.93 -30.69
CA ASP A 153 -5.22 9.95 -31.34
C ASP A 153 -5.08 11.34 -31.96
N THR A 154 -4.20 12.17 -31.38
CA THR A 154 -3.95 13.51 -31.88
C THR A 154 -3.52 13.46 -33.35
N MET A 155 -2.99 12.32 -33.80
CA MET A 155 -2.69 12.03 -35.19
C MET A 155 -3.94 11.98 -36.08
N VAL A 156 -5.06 11.39 -35.61
CA VAL A 156 -6.32 11.30 -36.37
C VAL A 156 -6.96 12.69 -36.53
N LEU A 157 -6.91 13.51 -35.48
CA LEU A 157 -7.36 14.92 -35.55
C LEU A 157 -6.50 15.75 -36.52
N LEU A 158 -5.18 15.55 -36.51
CA LEU A 158 -4.27 16.24 -37.44
C LEU A 158 -4.54 15.83 -38.90
N CYS A 159 -4.73 14.53 -39.15
CA CYS A 159 -5.06 14.01 -40.48
C CYS A 159 -6.40 14.54 -41.01
N MET A 160 -7.42 14.64 -40.16
CA MET A 160 -8.72 15.21 -40.54
C MET A 160 -8.61 16.69 -40.91
N VAL A 161 -7.84 17.48 -40.14
CA VAL A 161 -7.64 18.91 -40.44
C VAL A 161 -6.90 19.09 -41.76
N ILE A 162 -5.85 18.31 -42.02
CA ILE A 162 -5.11 18.36 -43.30
C ILE A 162 -6.01 17.98 -44.47
N PHE A 163 -6.84 16.95 -44.31
CA PHE A 163 -7.78 16.51 -45.35
C PHE A 163 -8.83 17.58 -45.69
N VAL A 164 -9.38 18.25 -44.68
CA VAL A 164 -10.35 19.34 -44.88
C VAL A 164 -9.69 20.55 -45.55
N VAL A 165 -8.49 20.94 -45.14
CA VAL A 165 -7.76 22.05 -45.79
C VAL A 165 -7.45 21.73 -47.26
N ALA A 166 -7.08 20.48 -47.57
CA ALA A 166 -6.84 20.04 -48.95
C ALA A 166 -8.10 19.99 -49.83
N LEU A 167 -9.30 19.94 -49.24
CA LEU A 167 -10.57 19.99 -49.96
C LEU A 167 -11.08 21.42 -50.22
N VAL A 168 -10.55 22.41 -49.48
CA VAL A 168 -10.99 23.81 -49.54
C VAL A 168 -10.06 24.69 -50.39
N ILE A 169 -8.87 24.18 -50.73
CA ILE A 169 -7.90 24.77 -51.68
C ILE A 169 -8.08 24.10 -53.04
#